data_AF-A0A2H0MX01-F1
#
_entry.id   AF-A0A2H0MX01-F1
#
_cell.length_a   1.000
_cell.length_b   1.000
_cell.length_c   1.000
_cell.angle_alpha   90.00
_cell.angle_beta   90.00
_cell.angle_gamma   90.00
#
_symmetry.space_group_name_H-M   'P 1'
#
loop_
_entity.id
_entity.type
_entity.pdbx_description
1 polymer ?
#
loop_
_entity_poly.entity_id
_entity_poly.type
_entity_poly.pdbx_seq_one_letter_code
_entity_poly.pdbx_strand_id
1 'polypeptide(L)'
;MQIRVLNFFRLIGIFRERANWPLIRRSRRELSDFVLCRSGIRRKSLIYAAFHWFYLLKGLDLLVWRLETFGILFPSERSQEERQELNRLL
;
A
#
# COMPACT_ATOMS: atom_id res chain seq x y z
N MET A 1 -14.64 9.13 14.15
CA MET A 1 -13.17 9.38 14.09
C MET A 1 -12.37 8.19 14.64
N GLN A 2 -12.78 7.59 15.77
CA GLN A 2 -12.12 6.42 16.39
C GLN A 2 -11.88 5.22 15.45
N ILE A 3 -12.86 4.83 14.62
CA ILE A 3 -12.74 3.67 13.70
C ILE A 3 -11.60 3.87 12.68
N ARG A 4 -11.38 5.10 12.20
CA ARG A 4 -10.34 5.38 11.19
C ARG A 4 -8.94 5.26 11.78
N VAL A 5 -8.78 5.71 13.03
CA VAL A 5 -7.51 5.61 13.76
C VAL A 5 -7.19 4.13 14.05
N LEU A 6 -8.19 3.34 14.46
CA LEU A 6 -8.02 1.90 14.65
C LEU A 6 -7.63 1.19 13.34
N ASN A 7 -8.31 1.52 12.24
CA ASN A 7 -8.01 0.96 10.91
C ASN A 7 -6.63 1.38 10.41
N PHE A 8 -6.16 2.58 10.76
CA PHE A 8 -4.81 3.03 10.46
C PHE A 8 -3.75 2.18 11.18
N PHE A 9 -3.93 1.91 12.49
CA PHE A 9 -3.03 1.03 13.22
C PHE A 9 -3.05 -0.41 12.71
N ARG A 10 -4.24 -0.93 12.35
CA ARG A 10 -4.36 -2.24 11.69
C ARG A 10 -3.61 -2.28 10.36
N LEU A 11 -3.75 -1.24 9.54
CA LEU A 11 -3.03 -1.13 8.28
C LEU A 11 -1.51 -1.12 8.50
N ILE A 12 -1.01 -0.40 9.51
CA ILE A 12 0.41 -0.42 9.86
C ILE A 12 0.87 -1.82 10.25
N GLY A 13 0.07 -2.56 11.02
CA GLY A 13 0.36 -3.97 11.35
C GLY A 13 0.48 -4.84 10.10
N ILE A 14 -0.52 -4.74 9.21
CA ILE A 14 -0.53 -5.47 7.92
C ILE A 14 0.70 -5.11 7.08
N PHE A 15 1.08 -3.83 7.02
CA PHE A 15 2.31 -3.41 6.34
C PHE A 15 3.55 -4.01 6.98
N ARG A 16 3.66 -4.04 8.30
CA ARG A 16 4.84 -4.63 8.97
C ARG A 16 4.99 -6.12 8.65
N GLU A 17 3.89 -6.86 8.55
CA GLU A 17 3.91 -8.31 8.35
C GLU A 17 3.98 -8.73 6.87
N ARG A 18 3.38 -7.94 5.98
CA ARG A 18 3.06 -8.36 4.61
C ARG A 18 3.62 -7.43 3.55
N ALA A 19 4.27 -6.33 3.92
CA ALA A 19 4.85 -5.43 2.93
C ALA A 19 5.98 -6.08 2.13
N ASN A 20 5.91 -5.89 0.82
CA ASN A 20 6.98 -6.25 -0.09
C ASN A 20 8.05 -5.14 -0.08
N TRP A 21 8.84 -5.07 0.99
CA TRP A 21 9.91 -4.08 1.14
C TRP A 21 10.91 -4.03 -0.03
N PRO A 22 11.32 -5.17 -0.63
CA PRO A 22 12.17 -5.16 -1.83
C PRO A 22 11.53 -4.40 -3.01
N LEU A 23 10.27 -4.68 -3.33
CA LEU A 23 9.55 -3.99 -4.41
C LEU A 23 9.31 -2.51 -4.05
N ILE A 24 8.95 -2.21 -2.80
CA ILE A 24 8.78 -0.83 -2.34
C ILE A 24 10.08 -0.04 -2.45
N ARG A 25 11.22 -0.66 -2.13
CA ARG A 25 12.53 0.00 -2.19
C ARG A 25 12.98 0.21 -3.63
N ARG A 26 12.73 -0.74 -4.53
CA ARG A 26 13.11 -0.68 -5.95
C ARG A 26 12.20 0.27 -6.75
N SER A 27 10.89 0.19 -6.55
CA SER A 27 9.89 1.01 -7.24
C SER A 27 9.45 2.22 -6.41
N ARG A 28 10.29 2.69 -5.47
CA ARG A 28 9.95 3.77 -4.52
C ARG A 28 9.48 5.04 -5.22
N ARG A 29 10.07 5.36 -6.39
CA ARG A 29 9.73 6.57 -7.16
C ARG A 29 8.34 6.46 -7.79
N GLU A 30 8.05 5.33 -8.42
CA GLU A 30 6.76 5.06 -9.06
C GLU A 30 5.64 4.88 -8.03
N LEU A 31 5.92 4.16 -6.94
CA LEU A 31 4.99 4.01 -5.83
C LEU A 31 4.74 5.33 -5.13
N SER A 32 5.77 6.16 -4.95
CA SER A 32 5.59 7.52 -4.43
C SER A 32 4.71 8.32 -5.37
N ASP A 33 4.93 8.29 -6.68
CA ASP A 33 4.08 9.03 -7.61
C ASP A 33 2.66 8.47 -7.68
N PHE A 34 2.47 7.17 -7.49
CA PHE A 34 1.15 6.54 -7.44
C PHE A 34 0.38 6.87 -6.14
N VAL A 35 1.03 6.69 -4.98
CA VAL A 35 0.48 7.02 -3.66
C VAL A 35 0.18 8.51 -3.56
N LEU A 36 1.03 9.36 -4.15
CA LEU A 36 0.81 10.80 -4.17
C LEU A 36 -0.13 11.25 -5.29
N CYS A 37 -0.75 10.32 -6.03
CA CYS A 37 -1.60 10.59 -7.20
C CYS A 37 -0.97 11.60 -8.18
N ARG A 38 0.35 11.52 -8.34
CA ARG A 38 1.18 12.32 -9.27
C ARG A 38 1.26 11.72 -10.66
N SER A 39 0.76 10.50 -10.87
CA SER A 39 0.79 9.81 -12.17
C SER A 39 -0.20 10.36 -13.22
N GLY A 40 -0.56 11.64 -13.17
CA GLY A 40 -1.45 12.28 -14.14
C GLY A 40 -1.38 13.81 -14.11
N ILE A 41 -1.74 14.43 -15.25
CA ILE A 41 -1.62 15.84 -15.69
C ILE A 41 -2.07 16.93 -14.67
N ARG A 42 -2.61 16.57 -13.50
CA ARG A 42 -2.92 17.49 -12.40
C ARG A 42 -2.24 17.06 -11.10
N ARG A 43 -1.14 17.75 -10.75
CA ARG A 43 -0.53 17.72 -9.40
C ARG A 43 -1.61 18.08 -8.37
N LYS A 44 -2.23 17.08 -7.74
CA LYS A 44 -3.00 17.31 -6.51
C LYS A 44 -2.01 17.47 -5.35
N SER A 45 -2.39 18.28 -4.35
CA SER A 45 -1.52 18.50 -3.18
C SER A 45 -1.32 17.18 -2.43
N LEU A 46 -0.11 16.99 -1.89
CA LEU A 46 0.24 15.80 -1.08
C LEU A 46 -0.75 15.59 0.08
N ILE A 47 -1.24 16.70 0.62
CA ILE A 47 -2.25 16.74 1.68
C ILE A 47 -3.56 16.14 1.18
N TYR A 48 -4.03 16.48 -0.02
CA TYR A 48 -5.25 15.92 -0.58
C TYR A 48 -5.14 14.41 -0.84
N ALA A 49 -3.99 13.94 -1.35
CA ALA A 49 -3.73 12.51 -1.52
C ALA A 49 -3.78 11.79 -0.17
N ALA A 50 -3.11 12.33 0.86
CA ALA A 50 -3.15 11.76 2.22
C ALA A 50 -4.58 11.72 2.79
N PHE A 51 -5.39 12.77 2.59
CA PHE A 51 -6.80 12.77 2.98
C PHE A 51 -7.65 11.76 2.20
N HIS A 52 -7.37 11.56 0.91
CA HIS A 52 -8.04 10.56 0.09
C HIS A 52 -7.73 9.13 0.57
N TRP A 53 -6.47 8.84 0.89
CA TRP A 53 -6.06 7.59 1.53
C TRP A 53 -6.71 7.43 2.92
N PHE A 54 -6.78 8.51 3.70
CA PHE A 54 -7.46 8.50 5.00
C PHE A 54 -8.98 8.28 4.90
N TYR A 55 -9.60 8.72 3.81
CA TYR A 55 -11.00 8.43 3.52
C TYR A 55 -11.20 6.96 3.15
N LEU A 56 -10.29 6.40 2.35
CA LEU A 56 -10.27 4.96 2.00
C LEU A 56 -10.09 4.05 3.22
N LEU A 57 -9.50 4.52 4.32
CA LEU A 57 -9.44 3.77 5.60
C LEU A 57 -10.83 3.44 6.17
N LYS A 58 -11.92 4.05 5.70
CA LYS A 58 -13.29 3.62 6.04
C LYS A 58 -13.60 2.22 5.51
N GLY A 59 -12.99 1.81 4.40
CA GLY A 59 -13.05 0.47 3.82
C GLY A 59 -11.65 -0.14 3.79
N LEU A 60 -11.13 -0.49 4.96
CA LEU A 60 -9.78 -1.05 5.14
C LEU A 60 -9.55 -2.27 4.24
N ASP A 61 -10.55 -3.15 4.09
CA ASP A 61 -10.43 -4.34 3.24
C ASP A 61 -10.20 -4.00 1.77
N LEU A 62 -10.93 -3.02 1.24
CA LEU A 62 -10.76 -2.53 -0.13
C LEU A 62 -9.37 -1.89 -0.32
N LEU A 63 -8.89 -1.19 0.71
CA LEU A 63 -7.57 -0.58 0.74
C LEU A 63 -6.48 -1.65 0.72
N VAL A 64 -6.58 -2.66 1.57
CA VAL A 64 -5.66 -3.80 1.63
C VAL A 64 -5.66 -4.54 0.30
N TRP A 65 -6.84 -4.84 -0.26
CA TRP A 65 -6.96 -5.50 -1.56
C TRP A 65 -6.30 -4.70 -2.70
N ARG A 66 -6.45 -3.37 -2.73
CA ARG A 66 -5.71 -2.53 -3.68
C ARG A 66 -4.21 -2.69 -3.51
N LEU A 67 -3.71 -2.61 -2.29
CA LEU A 67 -2.28 -2.70 -2.02
C LEU A 67 -1.71 -4.09 -2.36
N GLU A 68 -2.49 -5.15 -2.19
CA GLU A 68 -2.16 -6.50 -2.66
C GLU A 68 -2.13 -6.57 -4.19
N THR A 69 -3.12 -5.96 -4.86
CA THR A 69 -3.21 -5.91 -6.33
C THR A 69 -2.02 -5.17 -6.94
N PHE A 70 -1.53 -4.11 -6.29
CA PHE A 70 -0.33 -3.38 -6.70
C PHE A 70 0.98 -4.09 -6.34
N GLY A 71 0.92 -5.25 -5.65
CA GLY A 71 2.11 -5.97 -5.19
C GLY A 71 2.87 -5.30 -4.05
N ILE A 72 2.30 -4.24 -3.46
CA ILE A 72 2.87 -3.53 -2.29
C ILE A 72 2.75 -4.41 -1.05
N LEU A 73 1.63 -5.11 -0.92
CA LEU A 73 1.42 -6.15 0.08
C LEU A 73 1.44 -7.52 -0.60
N PHE A 74 2.02 -8.51 0.08
CA PHE A 74 1.88 -9.90 -0.32
C PHE A 74 0.49 -10.43 0.02
N PRO A 75 -0.14 -11.24 -0.85
CA PRO A 75 -1.47 -11.81 -0.62
C PRO A 75 -1.55 -12.63 0.66
N SER A 76 -2.73 -12.58 1.31
CA SER A 76 -3.27 -13.52 2.32
C SER A 76 -2.42 -14.75 2.64
N GLU A 77 -2.40 -15.57 1.61
CA GLU A 77 -2.15 -17.00 1.66
C GLU A 77 -0.72 -17.36 1.29
N ARG A 78 0.11 -16.37 0.91
CA ARG A 78 1.46 -16.64 0.38
C ARG A 78 2.48 -16.90 1.48
N SER A 79 3.18 -18.02 1.37
CA SER A 79 4.28 -18.41 2.26
C SER A 79 5.50 -17.50 2.08
N GLN A 80 6.37 -17.42 3.08
CA GLN A 80 7.58 -16.58 3.00
C GLN A 80 8.51 -16.99 1.84
N GLU A 81 8.51 -18.26 1.45
CA GLU A 81 9.29 -18.80 0.34
C GLU A 81 8.74 -18.33 -1.02
N GLU A 82 7.43 -18.38 -1.22
CA GLU A 82 6.78 -17.87 -2.44
C GLU A 82 6.98 -16.36 -2.63
N ARG A 83 7.05 -15.62 -1.52
CA ARG A 83 7.34 -14.18 -1.51
C ARG A 83 8.78 -13.90 -1.95
N GLN A 84 9.73 -14.75 -1.55
CA GLN A 84 11.13 -14.63 -1.96
C GLN A 84 11.32 -15.00 -3.44
N GLU A 85 10.61 -16.01 -3.92
CA GLU A 85 10.68 -16.42 -5.34
C GLU A 85 10.08 -15.36 -6.28
N LEU A 86 8.95 -14.75 -5.91
CA LEU A 86 8.39 -13.60 -6.64
C LEU A 86 9.38 -12.43 -6.76
N ASN A 87 10.15 -12.17 -5.70
CA ASN A 87 11.14 -11.12 -5.71
C ASN A 87 12.42 -11.48 -6.49
N ARG A 88 12.68 -12.76 -6.77
CA ARG A 88 13.76 -13.17 -7.69
C ARG A 88 13.41 -12.92 -9.15
N LEU A 89 12.13 -12.93 -9.49
CA LEU A 89 11.62 -12.69 -10.84
C LEU A 89 11.50 -11.19 -11.21
N LEU A 90 11.76 -10.31 -10.25
CA LEU A 90 11.76 -8.84 -10.39
C LEU A 90 13.19 -8.31 -10.46
#